data_AF-A0A533YHF4-F1
#
_entry.id   AF-A0A533YHF4-F1
#
_cell.length_a   1.000
_cell.length_b   1.000
_cell.length_c   1.000
_cell.angle_alpha   90.00
_cell.angle_beta   90.00
_cell.angle_gamma   90.00
#
_symmetry.space_group_name_H-M   'P 1'
#
loop_
_entity.id
_entity.type
_entity.pdbx_description
1 polymer ?
#
loop_
_entity_poly.entity_id
_entity_poly.type
_entity_poly.pdbx_seq_one_letter_code
_entity_poly.pdbx_strand_id
1 'polypeptide(L)'
;MLKRGTTSGCQVWGAVGFRDVVTDSPEDRRWVARKFCDDLQAALTENPTLNAFVFFTNVELTSAEEDALIRAGKERGLGYVEVFTRKRLRLLLDNPAALRLPTQDLSVPMSESAWASFLEQFGSQLERLMLRQLEAVEQQLARLEFFKDCANPLSEAGVFVQLRQGRSPQEMEHFRILVQIMTIQSPDSSPTLCLTGRDGDPIWERGDEEGRIVGVKSRLWSRNPDGEIRAAVPSKQRRHPSPERLLGTLGDLDQRHLFVYITKPLLERIRGIGVQVNNYVLAFVGAESLVPIDTAPLIPWPDPLTDRERAVPWIELLLKADGPSLPSPAWPTKNWYLDFSLSTPPKLQTT
;
A
#
# COMPACT_ATOMS: atom_id res chain seq x y z
N MET A 1 1.38 -8.49 35.65
CA MET A 1 2.48 -7.67 36.21
C MET A 1 3.22 -8.53 37.23
N LEU A 2 4.20 -9.34 36.79
CA LEU A 2 5.11 -10.08 37.66
C LEU A 2 6.49 -9.47 37.46
N LYS A 3 7.07 -8.94 38.55
CA LYS A 3 8.36 -8.25 38.55
C LYS A 3 9.44 -9.19 37.98
N ARG A 4 10.12 -8.73 36.92
CA ARG A 4 11.42 -9.28 36.50
C ARG A 4 12.41 -9.03 37.63
N GLY A 5 12.59 -10.03 38.49
CA GLY A 5 13.73 -10.13 39.39
C GLY A 5 14.78 -11.01 38.72
N THR A 6 15.92 -10.41 38.39
CA THR A 6 17.16 -11.08 38.01
C THR A 6 17.60 -12.06 39.12
N THR A 7 17.37 -13.37 38.95
CA THR A 7 17.97 -14.42 39.78
C THR A 7 19.17 -15.03 39.07
N SER A 8 20.22 -14.23 38.92
CA SER A 8 21.55 -14.76 38.62
C SER A 8 22.03 -15.55 39.85
N GLY A 9 21.91 -16.89 39.81
CA GLY A 9 22.51 -17.80 40.79
C GLY A 9 21.58 -18.74 41.57
N CYS A 10 20.25 -18.70 41.40
CA CYS A 10 19.35 -19.67 42.04
C CYS A 10 19.14 -20.89 41.14
N GLN A 11 19.59 -22.06 41.58
CA GLN A 11 19.20 -23.33 40.96
C GLN A 11 17.78 -23.68 41.41
N VAL A 12 16.89 -23.84 40.42
CA VAL A 12 15.47 -24.16 40.60
C VAL A 12 15.20 -25.50 39.93
N TRP A 13 14.65 -26.46 40.67
CA TRP A 13 14.30 -27.77 40.12
C TRP A 13 12.79 -27.94 40.06
N GLY A 14 12.32 -28.61 39.03
CA GLY A 14 10.90 -28.80 38.74
C GLY A 14 10.54 -30.27 38.70
N ALA A 15 9.37 -30.63 39.23
CA ALA A 15 8.81 -31.98 39.10
C ALA A 15 7.33 -31.94 38.72
N VAL A 16 6.87 -33.01 38.05
CA VAL A 16 5.51 -33.13 37.52
C VAL A 16 4.87 -34.40 38.08
N GLY A 17 3.78 -34.23 38.82
CA GLY A 17 2.97 -35.30 39.39
C GLY A 17 1.60 -35.37 38.74
N PHE A 18 1.55 -35.75 37.47
CA PHE A 18 0.28 -35.92 36.76
C PHE A 18 -0.17 -37.37 36.84
N ARG A 19 -1.46 -37.57 37.13
CA ARG A 19 -2.12 -38.89 37.17
C ARG A 19 -3.21 -38.93 36.11
N ASP A 20 -3.40 -40.08 35.47
CA ASP A 20 -4.53 -40.28 34.57
C ASP A 20 -5.83 -40.48 35.36
N VAL A 21 -6.95 -39.96 34.84
CA VAL A 21 -8.29 -40.13 35.42
C VAL A 21 -8.39 -39.63 36.87
N VAL A 22 -7.98 -38.38 37.10
CA VAL A 22 -8.04 -37.72 38.41
C VAL A 22 -9.49 -37.40 38.82
N THR A 23 -9.84 -37.72 40.06
CA THR A 23 -11.16 -37.42 40.66
C THR A 23 -11.07 -36.46 41.85
N ASP A 24 -9.88 -35.96 42.16
CA ASP A 24 -9.57 -35.13 43.34
C ASP A 24 -9.93 -35.80 44.67
N SER A 25 -9.98 -37.13 44.64
CA SER A 25 -10.28 -37.97 45.79
C SER A 25 -9.20 -37.85 46.88
N PRO A 26 -9.51 -38.20 48.14
CA PRO A 26 -8.50 -38.27 49.19
C PRO A 26 -7.35 -39.24 48.86
N GLU A 27 -7.54 -40.19 47.94
CA GLU A 27 -6.49 -41.07 47.45
C GLU A 27 -5.55 -40.33 46.48
N ASP A 28 -6.10 -39.57 45.53
CA ASP A 28 -5.33 -38.77 44.57
C ASP A 28 -4.45 -37.75 45.30
N ARG A 29 -4.99 -37.09 46.33
CA ARG A 29 -4.23 -36.11 47.13
C ARG A 29 -3.11 -36.75 47.93
N ARG A 30 -3.37 -37.92 48.53
CA ARG A 30 -2.34 -38.71 49.23
C ARG A 30 -1.25 -39.18 48.28
N TRP A 31 -1.61 -39.58 47.07
CA TRP A 31 -0.66 -39.97 46.03
C TRP A 31 0.22 -38.79 45.62
N VAL A 32 -0.37 -37.62 45.36
CA VAL A 32 0.36 -36.39 45.02
C VAL A 32 1.32 -35.97 46.13
N ALA A 33 0.87 -36.03 47.39
CA ALA A 33 1.72 -35.69 48.53
C ALA A 33 2.93 -36.62 48.66
N ARG A 34 2.77 -37.91 48.37
CA ARG A 34 3.89 -38.86 48.31
C ARG A 34 4.81 -38.54 47.14
N LYS A 35 4.27 -38.37 45.94
CA LYS A 35 5.05 -38.04 44.73
C LYS A 35 5.89 -36.77 44.91
N PHE A 36 5.29 -35.73 45.50
CA PHE A 36 5.99 -34.51 45.87
C PHE A 36 7.17 -34.79 46.80
N CYS A 37 6.95 -35.55 47.88
CA CYS A 37 8.00 -35.89 48.84
C CYS A 37 9.13 -36.72 48.23
N ASP A 38 8.79 -37.67 47.36
CA ASP A 38 9.73 -38.56 46.68
C ASP A 38 10.59 -37.77 45.68
N ASP A 39 9.96 -36.92 44.86
CA ASP A 39 10.66 -36.10 43.87
C ASP A 39 11.52 -35.02 44.52
N LEU A 40 11.03 -34.42 45.61
CA LEU A 40 11.81 -33.48 46.41
C LEU A 40 13.03 -34.17 47.04
N GLN A 41 12.87 -35.39 47.53
CA GLN A 41 13.98 -36.14 48.11
C GLN A 41 15.01 -36.51 47.05
N ALA A 42 14.58 -36.93 45.86
CA ALA A 42 15.47 -37.19 44.74
C ALA A 42 16.23 -35.91 44.34
N ALA A 43 15.54 -34.78 44.25
CA ALA A 43 16.14 -33.49 43.92
C ALA A 43 17.21 -33.05 44.92
N LEU A 44 16.95 -33.19 46.23
CA LEU A 44 17.91 -32.85 47.28
C LEU A 44 19.07 -33.83 47.36
N THR A 45 18.86 -35.09 46.97
CA THR A 45 19.92 -36.12 46.93
C THR A 45 20.91 -35.82 45.80
N GLU A 46 20.39 -35.46 44.63
CA GLU A 46 21.22 -35.14 43.47
C GLU A 46 21.86 -33.75 43.60
N ASN A 47 21.17 -32.80 44.23
CA ASN A 47 21.70 -31.46 44.49
C ASN A 47 21.37 -30.97 45.91
N PRO A 48 22.30 -31.19 46.87
CA PRO A 48 22.13 -30.73 48.25
C PRO A 48 22.09 -29.19 48.41
N THR A 49 22.49 -28.43 47.39
CA THR A 49 22.52 -26.95 47.41
C THR A 49 21.30 -26.30 46.75
N LEU A 50 20.27 -27.10 46.47
CA LEU A 50 19.03 -26.61 45.86
C LEU A 50 18.37 -25.55 46.74
N ASN A 51 18.01 -24.39 46.14
CA ASN A 51 17.37 -23.29 46.88
C ASN A 51 15.87 -23.18 46.58
N ALA A 52 15.42 -23.69 45.43
CA ALA A 52 14.06 -23.55 44.98
C ALA A 52 13.52 -24.83 44.32
N PHE A 53 12.28 -25.21 44.65
CA PHE A 53 11.59 -26.35 44.07
C PHE A 53 10.19 -25.99 43.59
N VAL A 54 9.85 -26.40 42.37
CA VAL A 54 8.55 -26.13 41.76
C VAL A 54 7.87 -27.45 41.41
N PHE A 55 6.62 -27.64 41.81
CA PHE A 55 5.89 -28.87 41.58
C PHE A 55 4.58 -28.62 40.84
N PHE A 56 4.36 -29.36 39.75
CA PHE A 56 3.14 -29.25 38.94
C PHE A 56 2.26 -30.48 39.15
N THR A 57 0.96 -30.27 39.44
CA THR A 57 0.00 -31.36 39.59
C THR A 57 -1.33 -31.05 38.90
N ASN A 58 -1.95 -32.09 38.33
CA ASN A 58 -3.29 -32.03 37.75
C ASN A 58 -4.40 -32.41 38.77
N VAL A 59 -4.04 -32.62 40.05
CA VAL A 59 -4.96 -32.83 41.17
C VAL A 59 -5.22 -31.50 41.88
N GLU A 60 -6.47 -31.24 42.24
CA GLU A 60 -6.81 -30.07 43.04
C GLU A 60 -6.56 -30.33 44.53
N LEU A 61 -5.77 -29.43 45.14
CA LEU A 61 -5.43 -29.47 46.56
C LEU A 61 -6.20 -28.36 47.29
N THR A 62 -6.58 -28.61 48.53
CA THR A 62 -7.03 -27.55 49.44
C THR A 62 -5.86 -26.67 49.85
N SER A 63 -6.13 -25.44 50.29
CA SER A 63 -5.08 -24.54 50.77
C SER A 63 -4.25 -25.15 51.90
N ALA A 64 -4.89 -25.92 52.80
CA ALA A 64 -4.19 -26.60 53.89
C ALA A 64 -3.23 -27.71 53.40
N GLU A 65 -3.60 -28.44 52.35
CA GLU A 65 -2.76 -29.47 51.73
C GLU A 65 -1.60 -28.84 50.95
N GLU A 66 -1.85 -27.75 50.21
CA GLU A 66 -0.80 -26.99 49.52
C GLU A 66 0.23 -26.41 50.52
N ASP A 67 -0.25 -25.78 51.60
CA ASP A 67 0.59 -25.25 52.67
C ASP A 67 1.42 -26.34 53.37
N ALA A 68 0.86 -27.56 53.50
CA ALA A 68 1.58 -28.69 54.06
C ALA A 68 2.76 -29.12 53.17
N LEU A 69 2.59 -29.13 51.84
CA LEU A 69 3.66 -29.46 50.89
C LEU A 69 4.75 -28.37 50.87
N ILE A 70 4.34 -27.10 50.87
CA ILE A 70 5.28 -25.96 50.93
C ILE A 70 6.08 -26.01 52.22
N ARG A 71 5.44 -26.30 53.36
CA ARG A 71 6.11 -26.45 54.66
C ARG A 71 7.10 -27.60 54.64
N ALA A 72 6.73 -28.75 54.11
CA ALA A 72 7.61 -29.91 53.99
C ALA A 72 8.88 -29.60 53.16
N GLY A 73 8.77 -28.79 52.11
CA GLY A 73 9.93 -28.34 51.35
C GLY A 73 10.83 -27.36 52.11
N LYS A 74 10.25 -26.41 52.85
CA LYS A 74 11.00 -25.45 53.67
C LYS A 74 11.71 -26.12 54.85
N GLU A 75 11.09 -27.10 55.49
CA GLU A 75 11.70 -27.89 56.57
C GLU A 75 12.94 -28.67 56.09
N ARG A 76 13.02 -28.97 54.79
CA ARG A 76 14.19 -29.61 54.16
C ARG A 76 15.23 -28.61 53.61
N GLY A 77 15.13 -27.33 53.98
CA GLY A 77 16.16 -26.33 53.71
C GLY A 77 15.96 -25.50 52.43
N LEU A 78 14.82 -25.63 51.73
CA LEU A 78 14.54 -24.82 50.55
C LEU A 78 14.10 -23.39 50.93
N GLY A 79 14.71 -22.39 50.29
CA GLY A 79 14.29 -20.99 50.40
C GLY A 79 12.98 -20.68 49.68
N TYR A 80 12.66 -21.45 48.62
CA TYR A 80 11.45 -21.27 47.83
C TYR A 80 10.79 -22.60 47.43
N VAL A 81 9.48 -22.70 47.62
CA VAL A 81 8.68 -23.85 47.18
C VAL A 81 7.40 -23.33 46.56
N GLU A 82 7.09 -23.74 45.33
CA GLU A 82 5.84 -23.38 44.67
C GLU A 82 5.14 -24.63 44.14
N VAL A 83 3.83 -24.74 44.40
CA VAL A 83 2.99 -25.83 43.92
C VAL A 83 1.95 -25.25 42.96
N PHE A 84 1.94 -25.76 41.74
CA PHE A 84 0.97 -25.39 40.72
C PHE A 84 -0.10 -26.48 40.62
N THR A 85 -1.26 -26.20 41.21
CA THR A 85 -2.45 -27.05 41.09
C THR A 85 -3.12 -26.88 39.73
N ARG A 86 -4.03 -27.81 39.39
CA ARG A 86 -4.82 -27.76 38.15
C ARG A 86 -5.51 -26.41 37.95
N LYS A 87 -6.15 -25.83 38.98
CA LYS A 87 -6.78 -24.50 38.88
C LYS A 87 -5.77 -23.39 38.58
N ARG A 88 -4.60 -23.41 39.21
CA ARG A 88 -3.56 -22.38 39.01
C ARG A 88 -2.91 -22.50 37.63
N LEU A 89 -2.70 -23.73 37.16
CA LEU A 89 -2.25 -24.01 35.80
C LEU A 89 -3.26 -23.53 34.76
N ARG A 90 -4.55 -23.79 34.98
CA ARG A 90 -5.62 -23.30 34.12
C ARG A 90 -5.67 -21.78 34.06
N LEU A 91 -5.58 -21.09 35.19
CA LEU A 91 -5.51 -19.61 35.22
C LEU A 91 -4.28 -19.05 34.50
N LEU A 92 -3.15 -19.75 34.54
CA LEU A 92 -1.95 -19.36 33.80
C LEU A 92 -2.09 -19.59 32.29
N LEU A 93 -2.76 -20.67 31.88
CA LEU A 93 -3.04 -21.00 30.48
C LEU A 93 -4.17 -20.15 29.88
N ASP A 94 -5.16 -19.77 30.68
CA ASP A 94 -6.27 -18.89 30.31
C ASP A 94 -5.83 -17.40 30.23
N ASN A 95 -4.55 -17.11 30.52
CA ASN A 95 -3.99 -15.77 30.34
C ASN A 95 -3.79 -15.47 28.84
N PRO A 96 -4.39 -14.41 28.29
CA PRO A 96 -4.28 -14.08 26.88
C PRO A 96 -2.84 -13.82 26.38
N ALA A 97 -1.91 -13.49 27.28
CA ALA A 97 -0.49 -13.36 26.94
C ALA A 97 0.22 -14.71 26.71
N ALA A 98 -0.33 -15.83 27.22
CA ALA A 98 0.21 -17.18 27.06
C ALA A 98 -0.39 -17.95 25.87
N LEU A 99 -1.40 -17.38 25.19
CA LEU A 99 -2.16 -17.98 24.08
C LEU A 99 -1.36 -18.18 22.76
N ARG A 100 -0.03 -18.05 22.76
CA ARG A 100 0.80 -18.34 21.57
C ARG A 100 1.00 -19.83 21.28
N LEU A 101 0.68 -20.71 22.23
CA LEU A 101 0.95 -22.14 22.18
C LEU A 101 -0.27 -23.10 22.13
N PRO A 102 -1.51 -22.77 22.58
CA PRO A 102 -2.51 -23.83 22.77
C PRO A 102 -3.23 -24.30 21.50
N THR A 103 -3.28 -23.51 20.42
CA THR A 103 -4.26 -23.75 19.34
C THR A 103 -3.83 -24.70 18.24
N GLN A 104 -2.56 -25.13 18.19
CA GLN A 104 -2.14 -26.17 17.22
C GLN A 104 -2.15 -27.59 17.82
N ASP A 105 -1.85 -27.74 19.12
CA ASP A 105 -1.61 -29.07 19.71
C ASP A 105 -2.65 -29.54 20.74
N LEU A 106 -3.46 -28.64 21.29
CA LEU A 106 -4.52 -29.01 22.23
C LEU A 106 -5.88 -28.72 21.59
N SER A 107 -6.57 -29.77 21.16
CA SER A 107 -7.95 -29.74 20.63
C SER A 107 -9.00 -29.39 21.70
N VAL A 108 -8.73 -28.39 22.55
CA VAL A 108 -9.66 -27.90 23.55
C VAL A 108 -10.46 -26.75 22.94
N PRO A 109 -11.79 -26.87 22.81
CA PRO A 109 -12.60 -25.77 22.32
C PRO A 109 -12.52 -24.58 23.29
N MET A 110 -12.16 -23.41 22.75
CA MET A 110 -12.09 -22.15 23.49
C MET A 110 -13.49 -21.71 23.95
N SER A 111 -13.60 -21.20 25.18
CA SER A 111 -14.88 -20.69 25.71
C SER A 111 -15.31 -19.40 25.01
N GLU A 112 -16.61 -19.11 24.99
CA GLU A 112 -17.16 -17.87 24.41
C GLU A 112 -16.55 -16.61 25.03
N SER A 113 -16.27 -16.63 26.33
CA SER A 113 -15.60 -15.52 27.03
C SER A 113 -14.17 -15.28 26.55
N ALA A 114 -13.42 -16.34 26.28
CA ALA A 114 -12.06 -16.23 25.76
C ALA A 114 -12.05 -15.75 24.30
N TRP A 115 -13.03 -16.19 23.49
CA TRP A 115 -13.25 -15.67 22.14
C TRP A 115 -13.59 -14.17 22.13
N ALA A 116 -14.46 -13.72 23.03
CA ALA A 116 -14.83 -12.30 23.12
C ALA A 116 -13.62 -11.43 23.48
N SER A 117 -12.83 -11.83 24.49
CA SER A 117 -11.61 -11.09 24.86
C SER A 117 -10.52 -11.14 23.78
N PHE A 118 -10.40 -12.25 23.04
CA PHE A 118 -9.51 -12.34 21.88
C PHE A 118 -9.92 -11.36 20.78
N LEU A 119 -11.22 -11.29 20.44
CA LEU A 119 -11.73 -10.35 19.45
C LEU A 119 -11.62 -8.89 19.90
N GLU A 120 -11.82 -8.60 21.18
CA GLU A 120 -11.63 -7.25 21.74
C GLU A 120 -10.15 -6.82 21.63
N GLN A 121 -9.21 -7.73 21.89
CA GLN A 121 -7.79 -7.43 21.88
C GLN A 121 -7.16 -7.43 20.47
N PHE A 122 -7.58 -8.36 19.60
CA PHE A 122 -6.95 -8.62 18.30
C PHE A 122 -7.86 -8.30 17.10
N GLY A 123 -9.15 -8.05 17.29
CA GLY A 123 -10.11 -7.80 16.20
C GLY A 123 -9.66 -6.66 15.29
N SER A 124 -9.24 -5.53 15.86
CA SER A 124 -8.72 -4.40 15.08
C SER A 124 -7.41 -4.69 14.34
N GLN A 125 -6.61 -5.66 14.81
CA GLN A 125 -5.38 -6.08 14.12
C GLN A 125 -5.69 -7.04 12.99
N LEU A 126 -6.62 -7.97 13.20
CA LEU A 126 -7.11 -8.89 12.17
C LEU A 126 -7.82 -8.15 11.04
N GLU A 127 -8.69 -7.19 11.37
CA GLU A 127 -9.37 -6.34 10.39
C GLU A 127 -8.35 -5.58 9.53
N ARG A 128 -7.37 -4.93 10.16
CA ARG A 128 -6.30 -4.23 9.44
C ARG A 128 -5.45 -5.16 8.58
N LEU A 129 -5.18 -6.38 9.03
CA LEU A 129 -4.43 -7.36 8.26
C LEU A 129 -5.22 -7.85 7.04
N MET A 130 -6.50 -8.16 7.23
CA MET A 130 -7.41 -8.57 6.15
C MET A 130 -7.57 -7.45 5.12
N LEU A 131 -7.81 -6.21 5.55
CA LEU A 131 -7.92 -5.06 4.65
C LEU A 131 -6.62 -4.83 3.87
N ARG A 132 -5.46 -4.86 4.53
CA ARG A 132 -4.16 -4.74 3.84
C ARG A 132 -3.92 -5.86 2.84
N GLN A 133 -4.32 -7.09 3.16
CA GLN A 133 -4.21 -8.22 2.23
C GLN A 133 -5.14 -8.04 1.04
N LEU A 134 -6.37 -7.57 1.26
CA LEU A 134 -7.33 -7.28 0.19
C LEU A 134 -6.80 -6.17 -0.73
N GLU A 135 -6.33 -5.05 -0.16
CA GLU A 135 -5.69 -3.96 -0.89
C GLU A 135 -4.48 -4.45 -1.71
N ALA A 136 -3.65 -5.32 -1.14
CA ALA A 136 -2.51 -5.90 -1.85
C ALA A 136 -2.94 -6.79 -3.03
N VAL A 137 -4.00 -7.60 -2.85
CA VAL A 137 -4.58 -8.42 -3.92
C VAL A 137 -5.18 -7.55 -5.02
N GLU A 138 -5.92 -6.50 -4.66
CA GLU A 138 -6.50 -5.54 -5.61
C GLU A 138 -5.41 -4.82 -6.41
N GLN A 139 -4.33 -4.36 -5.76
CA GLN A 139 -3.19 -3.75 -6.42
C GLN A 139 -2.49 -4.72 -7.39
N GLN A 140 -2.29 -5.98 -6.98
CA GLN A 140 -1.73 -7.01 -7.85
C GLN A 140 -2.63 -7.30 -9.05
N LEU A 141 -3.94 -7.37 -8.83
CA LEU A 141 -4.92 -7.60 -9.89
C LEU A 141 -4.94 -6.44 -10.90
N ALA A 142 -4.98 -5.20 -10.41
CA ALA A 142 -4.91 -4.00 -11.23
C ALA A 142 -3.62 -3.94 -12.05
N ARG A 143 -2.49 -4.36 -11.46
CA ARG A 143 -1.20 -4.43 -12.14
C ARG A 143 -1.16 -5.51 -13.23
N LEU A 144 -1.72 -6.68 -12.97
CA LEU A 144 -1.84 -7.74 -13.98
C LEU A 144 -2.76 -7.32 -15.13
N GLU A 145 -3.88 -6.67 -14.82
CA GLU A 145 -4.80 -6.12 -15.83
C GLU A 145 -4.11 -5.06 -16.68
N PHE A 146 -3.37 -4.14 -16.06
CA PHE A 146 -2.60 -3.13 -16.77
C PHE A 146 -1.55 -3.74 -17.72
N PHE A 147 -0.75 -4.72 -17.26
CA PHE A 147 0.24 -5.37 -18.13
C PHE A 147 -0.39 -6.16 -19.27
N LYS A 148 -1.55 -6.77 -19.04
CA LYS A 148 -2.32 -7.38 -20.13
C LYS A 148 -2.74 -6.32 -21.15
N ASP A 149 -3.19 -5.16 -20.68
CA ASP A 149 -3.64 -4.06 -21.53
C ASP A 149 -2.48 -3.31 -22.20
N CYS A 150 -1.24 -3.45 -21.73
CA CYS A 150 -0.05 -2.92 -22.41
C CYS A 150 0.11 -3.47 -23.83
N ALA A 151 -0.41 -4.65 -24.13
CA ALA A 151 -0.39 -5.20 -25.49
C ALA A 151 -1.45 -4.57 -26.42
N ASN A 152 -2.41 -3.82 -25.87
CA ASN A 152 -3.48 -3.23 -26.66
C ASN A 152 -2.95 -2.03 -27.46
N PRO A 153 -3.40 -1.85 -28.71
CA PRO A 153 -3.09 -0.66 -29.50
C PRO A 153 -3.52 0.63 -28.80
N LEU A 154 -2.79 1.71 -29.08
CA LEU A 154 -3.24 3.06 -28.69
C LEU A 154 -4.48 3.44 -29.49
N SER A 155 -5.60 3.59 -28.80
CA SER A 155 -6.92 3.88 -29.40
C SER A 155 -7.37 5.31 -29.17
N GLU A 156 -7.06 5.86 -28.00
CA GLU A 156 -7.37 7.23 -27.62
C GLU A 156 -6.24 7.79 -26.75
N ALA A 157 -6.01 9.10 -26.84
CA ALA A 157 -5.09 9.81 -25.98
C ALA A 157 -5.53 11.26 -25.86
N GLY A 158 -5.35 11.82 -24.67
CA GLY A 158 -5.83 13.16 -24.36
C GLY A 158 -5.05 13.79 -23.23
N VAL A 159 -5.04 15.12 -23.24
CA VAL A 159 -4.56 15.92 -22.12
C VAL A 159 -5.78 16.47 -21.42
N PHE A 160 -5.87 16.26 -20.12
CA PHE A 160 -6.92 16.84 -19.32
C PHE A 160 -6.33 17.88 -18.38
N VAL A 161 -7.01 19.01 -18.29
CA VAL A 161 -6.61 20.14 -17.47
C VAL A 161 -7.71 20.41 -16.48
N GLN A 162 -7.37 20.38 -15.20
CA GLN A 162 -8.28 20.76 -14.14
C GLN A 162 -8.10 22.26 -13.87
N LEU A 163 -9.14 23.05 -14.07
CA LEU A 163 -9.13 24.49 -13.77
C LEU A 163 -9.40 24.75 -12.29
N ARG A 164 -8.88 25.85 -11.75
CA ARG A 164 -9.18 26.29 -10.37
C ARG A 164 -10.63 26.73 -10.20
N GLN A 165 -11.22 27.31 -11.25
CA GLN A 165 -12.60 27.77 -11.31
C GLN A 165 -13.18 27.40 -12.68
N GLY A 166 -14.46 27.03 -12.74
CA GLY A 166 -15.16 26.85 -14.00
C GLY A 166 -15.27 28.19 -14.72
N ARG A 167 -14.67 28.31 -15.90
CA ARG A 167 -14.68 29.51 -16.74
C ARG A 167 -15.05 29.17 -18.16
N SER A 168 -15.62 30.14 -18.86
CA SER A 168 -15.92 30.00 -20.28
C SER A 168 -14.62 30.03 -21.11
N PRO A 169 -14.54 29.32 -22.25
CA PRO A 169 -13.40 29.39 -23.16
C PRO A 169 -13.05 30.82 -23.61
N GLN A 170 -14.04 31.71 -23.70
CA GLN A 170 -13.85 33.12 -24.08
C GLN A 170 -13.14 33.93 -23.00
N GLU A 171 -13.31 33.56 -21.72
CA GLU A 171 -12.57 34.17 -20.61
C GLU A 171 -11.13 33.67 -20.56
N MET A 172 -10.83 32.54 -21.19
CA MET A 172 -9.48 32.03 -21.33
C MET A 172 -8.78 32.82 -22.43
N GLU A 173 -7.80 33.64 -22.03
CA GLU A 173 -6.85 34.24 -22.97
C GLU A 173 -6.21 33.15 -23.85
N HIS A 174 -5.62 33.55 -24.98
CA HIS A 174 -4.99 32.60 -25.92
C HIS A 174 -4.13 31.57 -25.21
N PHE A 175 -4.48 30.30 -25.41
CA PHE A 175 -3.81 29.21 -24.73
C PHE A 175 -3.49 28.07 -25.67
N ARG A 176 -2.37 27.43 -25.37
CA ARG A 176 -1.95 26.22 -26.07
C ARG A 176 -1.37 25.24 -25.07
N ILE A 177 -1.60 23.97 -25.36
CA ILE A 177 -1.08 22.83 -24.62
C ILE A 177 -0.43 21.92 -25.65
N LEU A 178 0.79 21.50 -25.37
CA LEU A 178 1.54 20.55 -26.18
C LEU A 178 2.22 19.56 -25.23
N VAL A 179 1.89 18.30 -25.38
CA VAL A 179 2.48 17.20 -24.63
C VAL A 179 3.22 16.28 -25.57
N GLN A 180 4.44 15.90 -25.22
CA GLN A 180 5.31 15.05 -26.03
C GLN A 180 5.76 13.85 -25.21
N ILE A 181 5.47 12.64 -25.68
CA ILE A 181 5.93 11.38 -25.11
C ILE A 181 6.98 10.82 -26.05
N MET A 182 8.23 10.77 -25.60
CA MET A 182 9.35 10.34 -26.43
C MET A 182 10.50 9.80 -25.57
N THR A 183 11.44 9.11 -26.21
CA THR A 183 12.76 8.92 -25.61
C THR A 183 13.69 10.07 -26.03
N ILE A 184 14.63 10.40 -25.15
CA ILE A 184 15.74 11.31 -25.46
C ILE A 184 16.91 10.51 -26.07
N GLN A 185 16.90 9.17 -25.92
CA GLN A 185 17.96 8.28 -26.38
C GLN A 185 17.68 7.82 -27.81
N SER A 186 18.65 8.00 -28.72
CA SER A 186 18.59 7.52 -30.10
C SER A 186 19.35 6.19 -30.24
N PRO A 187 18.85 5.20 -30.99
CA PRO A 187 17.63 5.20 -31.81
C PRO A 187 16.35 4.85 -31.04
N ASP A 188 15.22 5.44 -31.45
CA ASP A 188 13.89 5.13 -30.92
C ASP A 188 13.13 4.17 -31.85
N SER A 189 12.81 2.98 -31.36
CA SER A 189 12.02 1.99 -32.10
C SER A 189 10.51 2.17 -31.99
N SER A 190 10.03 3.02 -31.06
CA SER A 190 8.59 3.22 -30.82
C SER A 190 8.15 4.63 -31.26
N PRO A 191 6.83 4.86 -31.42
CA PRO A 191 6.31 6.17 -31.81
C PRO A 191 6.54 7.23 -30.75
N THR A 192 7.11 8.36 -31.17
CA THR A 192 6.93 9.63 -30.46
C THR A 192 5.46 10.04 -30.53
N LEU A 193 4.82 10.27 -29.39
CA LEU A 193 3.44 10.72 -29.33
C LEU A 193 3.38 12.21 -29.03
N CYS A 194 2.70 12.99 -29.86
CA CYS A 194 2.46 14.41 -29.61
C CYS A 194 0.96 14.68 -29.49
N LEU A 195 0.56 15.29 -28.37
CA LEU A 195 -0.82 15.65 -28.05
C LEU A 195 -0.93 17.16 -27.95
N THR A 196 -1.94 17.77 -28.58
CA THR A 196 -2.15 19.22 -28.48
C THR A 196 -3.58 19.63 -28.24
N GLY A 197 -3.74 20.85 -27.72
CA GLY A 197 -5.00 21.59 -27.70
C GLY A 197 -4.75 23.10 -27.68
N ARG A 198 -5.66 23.88 -28.29
CA ARG A 198 -5.62 25.35 -28.30
C ARG A 198 -7.01 25.98 -28.35
N ASP A 199 -7.13 27.22 -27.90
CA ASP A 199 -8.40 27.97 -27.94
C ASP A 199 -8.98 28.11 -29.35
N GLY A 200 -8.12 28.17 -30.38
CA GLY A 200 -8.52 28.27 -31.78
C GLY A 200 -9.19 27.04 -32.39
N ASP A 201 -9.32 25.93 -31.66
CA ASP A 201 -9.99 24.71 -32.12
C ASP A 201 -11.19 24.33 -31.22
N PRO A 202 -12.25 25.15 -31.13
CA PRO A 202 -13.39 24.90 -30.24
C PRO A 202 -14.25 23.70 -30.68
N ILE A 203 -14.80 22.98 -29.69
CA ILE A 203 -15.87 21.98 -29.88
C ILE A 203 -17.20 22.65 -29.55
N TRP A 204 -18.13 22.61 -30.50
CA TRP A 204 -19.46 23.17 -30.39
C TRP A 204 -20.48 22.07 -30.06
N GLU A 205 -21.39 22.35 -29.13
CA GLU A 205 -22.56 21.51 -28.88
C GLU A 205 -23.56 21.68 -30.03
N ARG A 206 -23.99 20.56 -30.63
CA ARG A 206 -24.95 20.57 -31.74
C ARG A 206 -26.36 20.69 -31.16
N GLY A 207 -27.00 21.86 -31.27
CA GLY A 207 -28.36 22.02 -30.77
C GLY A 207 -28.98 23.41 -30.88
N ASP A 208 -28.20 24.49 -30.80
CA ASP A 208 -28.72 25.86 -30.78
C ASP A 208 -28.11 26.72 -31.90
N GLU A 209 -28.89 27.67 -32.45
CA GLU A 209 -28.53 28.52 -33.59
C GLU A 209 -27.28 29.41 -33.38
N GLU A 210 -26.72 29.45 -32.16
CA GLU A 210 -25.45 30.12 -31.85
C GLU A 210 -24.35 29.21 -31.26
N GLY A 211 -24.60 27.90 -31.09
CA GLY A 211 -23.63 26.91 -30.63
C GLY A 211 -22.92 27.23 -29.30
N ARG A 212 -23.15 26.47 -28.23
CA ARG A 212 -22.33 26.61 -27.02
C ARG A 212 -20.96 25.93 -27.21
N ILE A 213 -19.85 26.62 -26.92
CA ILE A 213 -18.52 25.98 -26.85
C ILE A 213 -18.49 25.10 -25.60
N VAL A 214 -18.33 23.79 -25.79
CA VAL A 214 -18.30 22.78 -24.72
C VAL A 214 -16.91 22.20 -24.50
N GLY A 215 -15.92 22.56 -25.32
CA GLY A 215 -14.55 22.15 -25.12
C GLY A 215 -13.60 22.62 -26.21
N VAL A 216 -12.41 22.03 -26.21
CA VAL A 216 -11.37 22.24 -27.21
C VAL A 216 -11.00 20.91 -27.84
N LYS A 217 -10.87 20.90 -29.16
CA LYS A 217 -10.47 19.73 -29.93
C LYS A 217 -9.00 19.45 -29.67
N SER A 218 -8.72 18.25 -29.17
CA SER A 218 -7.36 17.75 -29.08
C SER A 218 -6.91 17.20 -30.43
N ARG A 219 -5.62 17.31 -30.75
CA ARG A 219 -5.00 16.65 -31.91
C ARG A 219 -3.91 15.70 -31.44
N LEU A 220 -3.71 14.63 -32.20
CA LEU A 220 -2.70 13.61 -31.94
C LEU A 220 -1.85 13.40 -33.20
N TRP A 221 -0.53 13.28 -33.07
CA TRP A 221 0.30 12.83 -34.20
C TRP A 221 1.55 12.10 -33.71
N SER A 222 2.18 11.38 -34.62
CA SER A 222 3.47 10.72 -34.40
C SER A 222 4.50 11.10 -35.46
N ARG A 223 5.78 11.09 -35.07
CA ARG A 223 6.94 11.22 -35.97
C ARG A 223 7.57 9.87 -36.34
N ASN A 224 7.06 8.75 -35.82
CA ASN A 224 7.61 7.43 -36.11
C ASN A 224 6.57 6.31 -35.95
N PRO A 225 5.81 5.94 -37.00
CA PRO A 225 5.85 6.46 -38.36
C PRO A 225 5.27 7.88 -38.47
N ASP A 226 5.78 8.67 -39.42
CA ASP A 226 5.25 9.99 -39.75
C ASP A 226 3.77 9.88 -40.18
N GLY A 227 2.86 10.44 -39.37
CA GLY A 227 1.43 10.42 -39.66
C GLY A 227 0.61 11.32 -38.74
N GLU A 228 -0.24 12.16 -39.33
CA GLU A 228 -1.22 12.97 -38.61
C GLU A 228 -2.41 12.08 -38.17
N ILE A 229 -2.75 12.05 -36.89
CA ILE A 229 -3.92 11.33 -36.36
C ILE A 229 -4.97 12.35 -35.94
N ARG A 230 -5.87 12.68 -36.86
CA ARG A 230 -7.00 13.58 -36.58
C ARG A 230 -8.07 12.87 -35.74
N ALA A 231 -7.79 12.65 -34.46
CA ALA A 231 -8.82 12.26 -33.49
C ALA A 231 -9.57 13.51 -33.02
N ALA A 232 -10.51 14.00 -33.84
CA ALA A 232 -11.58 14.85 -33.30
C ALA A 232 -12.57 13.91 -32.61
N VAL A 233 -12.59 13.86 -31.28
CA VAL A 233 -13.69 13.18 -30.57
C VAL A 233 -14.58 14.25 -29.95
N PRO A 234 -15.75 14.55 -30.53
CA PRO A 234 -16.96 14.74 -29.77
C PRO A 234 -17.60 13.37 -29.52
N SER A 235 -18.24 13.28 -28.36
CA SER A 235 -19.07 12.18 -27.89
C SER A 235 -19.88 11.48 -29.00
N LYS A 236 -19.90 10.14 -28.93
CA LYS A 236 -20.89 9.25 -29.56
C LYS A 236 -21.13 9.44 -31.07
N GLN A 237 -20.18 9.02 -31.92
CA GLN A 237 -20.48 8.20 -33.13
C GLN A 237 -19.26 8.00 -34.03
N ARG A 238 -19.15 6.76 -34.53
CA ARG A 238 -18.34 6.26 -35.64
C ARG A 238 -16.82 6.23 -35.45
N ARG A 239 -16.34 5.03 -35.10
CA ARG A 239 -14.97 4.55 -35.37
C ARG A 239 -14.72 4.58 -36.88
N HIS A 240 -13.89 5.49 -37.35
CA HIS A 240 -13.13 5.23 -38.56
C HIS A 240 -11.95 4.32 -38.18
N PRO A 241 -11.61 3.30 -38.98
CA PRO A 241 -10.42 2.50 -38.72
C PRO A 241 -9.20 3.41 -38.89
N SER A 242 -8.65 3.91 -37.79
CA SER A 242 -7.25 4.31 -37.79
C SER A 242 -6.44 3.05 -38.09
N PRO A 243 -5.35 3.12 -38.85
CA PRO A 243 -4.55 1.94 -39.11
C PRO A 243 -3.98 1.48 -37.76
N GLU A 244 -4.50 0.36 -37.24
CA GLU A 244 -4.39 -0.13 -35.86
C GLU A 244 -2.94 -0.42 -35.38
N ARG A 245 -1.93 -0.07 -36.18
CA ARG A 245 -0.50 -0.27 -35.91
C ARG A 245 0.37 0.98 -36.00
N LEU A 246 -0.16 2.15 -36.37
CA LEU A 246 0.69 3.36 -36.54
C LEU A 246 1.10 4.01 -35.23
N LEU A 247 0.41 3.74 -34.12
CA LEU A 247 0.66 4.39 -32.84
C LEU A 247 1.32 3.50 -31.79
N GLY A 248 1.68 2.27 -32.15
CA GLY A 248 2.19 1.30 -31.19
C GLY A 248 1.13 0.87 -30.18
N THR A 249 1.58 0.31 -29.07
CA THR A 249 0.76 -0.19 -27.98
C THR A 249 0.88 0.69 -26.74
N LEU A 250 0.03 0.47 -25.75
CA LEU A 250 0.18 1.14 -24.46
C LEU A 250 1.55 0.84 -23.82
N GLY A 251 2.08 -0.36 -24.00
CA GLY A 251 3.42 -0.76 -23.53
C GLY A 251 4.57 0.00 -24.20
N ASP A 252 4.40 0.51 -25.42
CA ASP A 252 5.42 1.31 -26.10
C ASP A 252 5.69 2.67 -25.41
N LEU A 253 4.78 3.09 -24.52
CA LEU A 253 4.92 4.30 -23.71
C LEU A 253 5.72 4.07 -22.41
N ASP A 254 6.12 2.83 -22.11
CA ASP A 254 6.97 2.52 -20.96
C ASP A 254 8.38 3.10 -21.16
N GLN A 255 8.99 3.50 -20.05
CA GLN A 255 10.35 4.07 -20.00
C GLN A 255 10.53 5.33 -20.86
N ARG A 256 9.46 6.12 -21.04
CA ARG A 256 9.45 7.35 -21.86
C ARG A 256 9.51 8.62 -21.02
N HIS A 257 10.11 9.66 -21.58
CA HIS A 257 9.99 11.01 -21.05
C HIS A 257 8.70 11.65 -21.53
N LEU A 258 8.04 12.34 -20.60
CA LEU A 258 6.86 13.13 -20.85
C LEU A 258 7.22 14.62 -20.69
N PHE A 259 7.11 15.37 -21.78
CA PHE A 259 7.32 16.81 -21.78
C PHE A 259 5.99 17.52 -21.91
N VAL A 260 5.72 18.45 -21.00
CA VAL A 260 4.43 19.16 -20.93
C VAL A 260 4.70 20.65 -21.14
N TYR A 261 4.25 21.19 -22.26
CA TYR A 261 4.34 22.59 -22.61
C TYR A 261 2.98 23.24 -22.56
N ILE A 262 2.87 24.38 -21.89
CA ILE A 262 1.67 25.21 -21.87
C ILE A 262 2.01 26.68 -22.07
N THR A 263 1.03 27.51 -22.33
CA THR A 263 1.22 28.97 -22.32
C THR A 263 1.03 29.54 -20.92
N LYS A 264 1.70 30.68 -20.65
CA LYS A 264 1.64 31.37 -19.36
C LYS A 264 0.23 31.68 -18.85
N PRO A 265 -0.72 32.18 -19.67
CA PRO A 265 -2.06 32.48 -19.19
C PRO A 265 -2.81 31.24 -18.66
N LEU A 266 -2.49 30.05 -19.19
CA LEU A 266 -3.09 28.81 -18.73
C LEU A 266 -2.52 28.39 -17.38
N LEU A 267 -1.20 28.48 -17.19
CA LEU A 267 -0.52 28.06 -15.95
C LEU A 267 -1.12 28.69 -14.69
N GLU A 268 -1.45 29.98 -14.74
CA GLU A 268 -2.01 30.72 -13.60
C GLU A 268 -3.42 30.24 -13.20
N ARG A 269 -4.08 29.50 -14.10
CA ARG A 269 -5.49 29.13 -14.00
C ARG A 269 -5.72 27.64 -13.72
N ILE A 270 -4.69 26.81 -13.88
CA ILE A 270 -4.80 25.36 -13.62
C ILE A 270 -4.66 25.02 -12.13
N ARG A 271 -5.44 24.03 -11.73
CA ARG A 271 -5.29 23.27 -10.48
C ARG A 271 -4.39 22.04 -10.70
N GLY A 272 -4.41 21.46 -11.90
CA GLY A 272 -3.56 20.34 -12.25
C GLY A 272 -3.67 20.00 -13.73
N ILE A 273 -2.73 19.20 -14.20
CA ILE A 273 -2.67 18.72 -15.57
C ILE A 273 -2.33 17.23 -15.56
N GLY A 274 -2.93 16.49 -16.47
CA GLY A 274 -2.65 15.07 -16.62
C GLY A 274 -2.80 14.60 -18.05
N VAL A 275 -2.28 13.40 -18.27
CA VAL A 275 -2.26 12.72 -19.56
C VAL A 275 -2.97 11.40 -19.40
N GLN A 276 -3.94 11.18 -20.28
CA GLN A 276 -4.71 9.96 -20.36
C GLN A 276 -4.42 9.30 -21.70
N VAL A 277 -4.25 7.98 -21.68
CA VAL A 277 -4.13 7.16 -22.88
C VAL A 277 -5.00 5.93 -22.69
N ASN A 278 -5.82 5.61 -23.68
CA ASN A 278 -6.92 4.67 -23.52
C ASN A 278 -7.75 5.07 -22.28
N ASN A 279 -8.09 4.08 -21.47
CA ASN A 279 -8.75 4.24 -20.19
C ASN A 279 -7.76 4.35 -19.01
N TYR A 280 -6.50 4.74 -19.23
CA TYR A 280 -5.51 4.86 -18.16
C TYR A 280 -5.02 6.30 -18.00
N VAL A 281 -4.94 6.77 -16.76
CA VAL A 281 -4.28 8.05 -16.44
C VAL A 281 -2.80 7.78 -16.25
N LEU A 282 -1.99 8.09 -17.27
CA LEU A 282 -0.55 7.84 -17.24
C LEU A 282 0.17 8.74 -16.24
N ALA A 283 -0.27 9.98 -16.11
CA ALA A 283 0.25 10.92 -15.13
C ALA A 283 -0.76 12.00 -14.81
N PHE A 284 -0.78 12.46 -13.55
CA PHE A 284 -1.52 13.63 -13.11
C PHE A 284 -0.76 14.34 -12.01
N VAL A 285 -0.59 15.66 -12.13
CA VAL A 285 0.14 16.46 -11.16
C VAL A 285 -0.59 17.76 -10.90
N GLY A 286 -0.74 18.07 -9.61
CA GLY A 286 -1.29 19.35 -9.15
C GLY A 286 -0.34 20.51 -9.40
N ALA A 287 -0.89 21.70 -9.62
CA ALA A 287 -0.14 22.91 -9.97
C ALA A 287 0.92 23.28 -8.91
N GLU A 288 0.71 22.91 -7.66
CA GLU A 288 1.65 23.09 -6.55
C GLU A 288 2.94 22.29 -6.70
N SER A 289 2.94 21.23 -7.51
CA SER A 289 4.09 20.35 -7.73
C SER A 289 4.79 20.61 -9.06
N LEU A 290 4.32 21.61 -9.81
CA LEU A 290 4.89 22.01 -11.09
C LEU A 290 5.94 23.13 -10.91
N VAL A 291 6.99 23.08 -11.73
CA VAL A 291 8.02 24.11 -11.84
C VAL A 291 8.05 24.60 -13.29
N PRO A 292 7.61 25.84 -13.56
CA PRO A 292 7.60 26.38 -14.91
C PRO A 292 9.01 26.81 -15.36
N ILE A 293 9.37 26.49 -16.59
CA ILE A 293 10.60 26.96 -17.26
C ILE A 293 10.23 27.60 -18.60
N ASP A 294 10.70 28.82 -18.85
CA ASP A 294 10.51 29.51 -20.12
C ASP A 294 11.37 28.85 -21.20
N THR A 295 10.77 27.95 -21.97
CA THR A 295 11.46 27.23 -23.06
C THR A 295 10.48 26.81 -24.13
N ALA A 296 10.99 26.70 -25.36
CA ALA A 296 10.20 26.25 -26.50
C ALA A 296 10.06 24.72 -26.52
N PRO A 297 8.98 24.19 -27.11
CA PRO A 297 8.80 22.75 -27.28
C PRO A 297 9.92 22.12 -28.11
N LEU A 298 10.36 20.91 -27.73
CA LEU A 298 11.39 20.17 -28.47
C LEU A 298 10.94 19.84 -29.90
N ILE A 299 9.70 19.34 -30.04
CA ILE A 299 9.02 19.27 -31.34
C ILE A 299 8.14 20.51 -31.50
N PRO A 300 8.31 21.30 -32.58
CA PRO A 300 7.52 22.50 -32.79
C PRO A 300 6.03 22.17 -33.01
N TRP A 301 5.18 23.17 -32.75
CA TRP A 301 3.76 23.08 -33.06
C TRP A 301 3.56 22.83 -34.57
N PRO A 302 2.68 21.90 -34.96
CA PRO A 302 2.60 21.43 -36.35
C PRO A 302 1.95 22.44 -37.31
N ASP A 303 0.98 23.22 -36.81
CA ASP A 303 0.24 24.20 -37.62
C ASP A 303 0.87 25.61 -37.57
N PRO A 304 0.70 26.44 -38.61
CA PRO A 304 1.07 27.84 -38.53
C PRO A 304 0.24 28.55 -37.44
N LEU A 305 0.93 29.33 -36.60
CA LEU A 305 0.35 30.13 -35.52
C LEU A 305 0.13 31.57 -35.99
N THR A 306 -1.00 32.15 -35.61
CA THR A 306 -1.28 33.59 -35.79
C THR A 306 -0.28 34.45 -35.02
N ASP A 307 -0.14 35.73 -35.37
CA ASP A 307 0.75 36.65 -34.65
C ASP A 307 0.38 36.77 -33.16
N ARG A 308 -0.93 36.74 -32.87
CA ARG A 308 -1.45 36.77 -31.49
C ARG A 308 -1.08 35.51 -30.71
N GLU A 309 -1.22 34.33 -31.31
CA GLU A 309 -0.78 33.09 -30.68
C GLU A 309 0.75 33.09 -30.48
N ARG A 310 1.53 33.54 -31.48
CA ARG A 310 3.01 33.60 -31.38
C ARG A 310 3.50 34.55 -30.30
N ALA A 311 2.76 35.63 -30.02
CA ALA A 311 3.11 36.59 -28.98
C ALA A 311 3.05 36.00 -27.56
N VAL A 312 2.32 34.89 -27.35
CA VAL A 312 2.26 34.21 -26.05
C VAL A 312 3.40 33.19 -25.95
N PRO A 313 4.31 33.31 -24.97
CA PRO A 313 5.44 32.39 -24.85
C PRO A 313 5.01 31.00 -24.34
N TRP A 314 5.84 30.00 -24.67
CA TRP A 314 5.74 28.66 -24.13
C TRP A 314 6.43 28.56 -22.77
N ILE A 315 5.87 27.70 -21.93
CA ILE A 315 6.41 27.30 -20.64
C ILE A 315 6.43 25.77 -20.61
N GLU A 316 7.57 25.18 -20.30
CA GLU A 316 7.68 23.77 -19.95
C GLU A 316 7.38 23.57 -18.46
N LEU A 317 6.61 22.53 -18.15
CA LEU A 317 6.25 22.16 -16.79
C LEU A 317 7.08 20.97 -16.33
N LEU A 318 8.06 21.24 -15.47
CA LEU A 318 8.81 20.20 -14.76
C LEU A 318 8.14 19.85 -13.43
N LEU A 319 8.59 18.77 -12.81
CA LEU A 319 8.16 18.37 -11.47
C LEU A 319 9.15 18.86 -10.42
N LYS A 320 8.66 19.19 -9.23
CA LYS A 320 9.52 19.38 -8.05
C LYS A 320 10.23 18.06 -7.71
N ALA A 321 11.54 18.13 -7.44
CA ALA A 321 12.29 17.01 -6.92
C ALA A 321 12.05 16.87 -5.41
N ASP A 322 11.72 15.66 -4.97
CA ASP A 322 11.53 15.35 -3.55
C ASP A 322 12.87 14.87 -2.98
N GLY A 323 13.55 15.71 -2.18
CA GLY A 323 14.77 15.31 -1.47
C GLY A 323 15.55 16.48 -0.86
N PRO A 324 16.19 16.29 0.31
CA PRO A 324 17.17 17.25 0.81
C PRO A 324 18.48 17.05 0.03
N SER A 325 19.13 18.16 -0.34
CA SER A 325 20.48 18.22 -0.94
C SER A 325 20.63 17.80 -2.40
N LEU A 326 20.40 18.75 -3.30
CA LEU A 326 21.27 18.90 -4.46
C LEU A 326 22.22 20.08 -4.16
N PRO A 327 23.55 19.95 -4.40
CA PRO A 327 24.45 21.07 -4.24
C PRO A 327 24.09 22.18 -5.23
N SER A 328 23.99 23.42 -4.75
CA SER A 328 23.85 24.59 -5.62
C SER A 328 24.95 24.57 -6.70
N PRO A 329 24.65 24.77 -7.99
CA PRO A 329 23.45 25.42 -8.56
C PRO A 329 22.43 24.45 -9.18
N ALA A 330 22.31 23.23 -8.67
CA ALA A 330 21.34 22.28 -9.21
C ALA A 330 19.90 22.68 -8.85
N TRP A 331 19.10 23.02 -9.87
CA TRP A 331 17.66 23.21 -9.69
C TRP A 331 17.03 21.87 -9.27
N PRO A 332 16.20 21.85 -8.20
CA PRO A 332 15.57 20.63 -7.72
C PRO A 332 14.35 20.29 -8.59
N THR A 333 14.57 20.07 -9.89
CA THR A 333 13.53 19.69 -10.84
C THR A 333 13.79 18.29 -11.39
N LYS A 334 12.71 17.58 -11.69
CA LYS A 334 12.74 16.28 -12.37
C LYS A 334 11.80 16.30 -13.57
N ASN A 335 12.21 15.66 -14.66
CA ASN A 335 11.33 15.44 -15.81
C ASN A 335 10.23 14.44 -15.43
N TRP A 336 9.11 14.49 -16.14
CA TRP A 336 8.12 13.44 -16.04
C TRP A 336 8.68 12.21 -16.76
N TYR A 337 8.68 11.07 -16.08
CA TYR A 337 9.18 9.81 -16.61
C TYR A 337 8.14 8.73 -16.35
N LEU A 338 7.71 8.08 -17.43
CA LEU A 338 6.77 6.97 -17.39
C LEU A 338 7.58 5.70 -17.15
N ASP A 339 7.36 5.06 -16.01
CA ASP A 339 7.96 3.77 -15.67
C ASP A 339 6.88 2.86 -15.09
N PHE A 340 6.43 1.94 -15.94
CA PHE A 340 5.37 0.98 -15.63
C PHE A 340 5.85 -0.16 -14.72
N SER A 341 7.17 -0.32 -14.58
CA SER A 341 7.74 -1.24 -13.59
C SER A 341 7.62 -0.66 -12.17
N LEU A 342 7.74 0.66 -12.02
CA LEU A 342 7.66 1.35 -10.73
C LEU A 342 6.26 1.81 -10.34
N SER A 343 5.37 2.03 -11.32
CA SER A 343 4.02 2.55 -11.08
C SER A 343 2.98 1.84 -11.95
N THR A 344 1.76 1.67 -11.42
CA THR A 344 0.63 1.12 -12.17
C THR A 344 -0.38 2.25 -12.41
N PRO A 345 -0.50 2.75 -13.66
CA PRO A 345 -1.47 3.78 -14.00
C PRO A 345 -2.90 3.38 -13.58
N PRO A 346 -3.66 4.25 -12.90
CA PRO A 346 -5.03 3.94 -12.54
C PRO A 346 -5.93 3.88 -13.77
N LYS A 347 -6.79 2.87 -13.80
CA LYS A 347 -7.79 2.66 -14.86
C LYS A 347 -9.05 3.47 -14.55
N LEU A 348 -9.51 4.24 -15.52
CA LEU A 348 -10.80 4.92 -15.50
C LEU A 348 -11.90 3.92 -15.84
N GLN A 349 -12.95 3.89 -15.02
CA GLN A 349 -14.14 3.12 -15.33
C GLN A 349 -14.87 3.82 -16.47
N THR A 350 -15.00 3.13 -17.61
CA THR A 350 -15.88 3.55 -18.71
C THR A 350 -17.32 3.46 -18.24
N THR A 351 -17.93 4.61 -17.93
CA THR A 351 -19.37 4.76 -17.64
C THR A 351 -20.24 4.61 -18.87
#